data_AF-A0ABD1H3L2-F1
#
_entry.id   AF-A0ABD1H3L2-F1
#
_cell.length_a   1.000
_cell.length_b   1.000
_cell.length_c   1.000
_cell.angle_alpha   90.00
_cell.angle_beta   90.00
_cell.angle_gamma   90.00
#
_symmetry.space_group_name_H-M   'P 1'
#
loop_
_entity.id
_entity.type
_entity.pdbx_description
1 polymer ?
#
loop_
_entity_poly.entity_id
_entity_poly.type
_entity_poly.pdbx_seq_one_letter_code
_entity_poly.pdbx_strand_id
1 'polypeptide(L)'
;MRGFTFKNMSFLLLMVLLMWCSYIQTCNARRVGSHWRETRGLASSLSKKKGKAHGSSHHNSHGSKPKQKAPSPKPATPSPSPSPSPSSPLPPPAASPIQTPSPDQNAPDCTVFNVLDFGAKGDGSTDDTKAFEAAWAAACKVEASVVNVPLDYVFHVGPISFSGPYCQHNIVFQLDGTIIAPTSSSPWGSGTLQWLQFTKLVGLTIKGSGTIDGNGAVWWQNASDDDDPLDDQSKYIIPVNATAVPKPPFPVSSSLAKMPSVKPTALRFYGSFNVTVTGITIKNSPQCHLKFDNCIGVSVYNFTVSSPGDSPNTDGIHLQNSKDVLIRSSNLACGDDCVSIQTGCTNVYIHNVNCGPGHGISIGGLGKDNTKACVSNITVRDIVMHNTMNGVRIKTWQGGSGSVRNVQFSNIQVSEVQVPIVIDQYYCDKRSCRNQTEAVALSGINYANIRGTYTVKPVHFSCSDNAPCTEVTLMNIQLKPQQEGYHMYDPFCWQTFGQLYTPTVPPLDCLQIGKPANNHIQGDDDVC
;
A
#
# COMPACT_ATOMS: atom_id res chain seq x y z
N MET A 1 61.62 -14.73 -42.46
CA MET A 1 60.77 -15.83 -42.96
C MET A 1 60.33 -16.73 -41.82
N ARG A 2 59.02 -16.84 -41.57
CA ARG A 2 58.33 -18.02 -41.00
C ARG A 2 56.85 -17.85 -41.33
N GLY A 3 56.22 -18.88 -41.89
CA GLY A 3 54.98 -18.73 -42.65
C GLY A 3 53.71 -18.62 -41.81
N PHE A 4 52.78 -17.75 -42.23
CA PHE A 4 51.38 -17.82 -41.83
C PHE A 4 50.74 -19.08 -42.41
N THR A 5 50.13 -19.92 -41.56
CA THR A 5 49.49 -21.16 -41.98
C THR A 5 48.00 -20.94 -42.29
N PHE A 6 47.55 -21.49 -43.42
CA PHE A 6 46.22 -21.30 -44.01
C PHE A 6 45.02 -21.63 -43.07
N LYS A 7 45.22 -22.44 -42.03
CA LYS A 7 44.14 -22.89 -41.12
C LYS A 7 43.45 -21.74 -40.37
N ASN A 8 44.14 -20.64 -40.08
CA ASN A 8 43.54 -19.52 -39.34
C ASN A 8 42.59 -18.66 -40.19
N MET A 9 42.77 -18.63 -41.53
CA MET A 9 41.84 -17.89 -42.40
C MET A 9 40.50 -18.61 -42.59
N SER A 10 40.49 -19.95 -42.68
CA SER A 10 39.25 -20.72 -42.80
C SER A 10 38.32 -20.53 -41.59
N PHE A 11 38.88 -20.44 -40.38
CA PHE A 11 38.11 -20.23 -39.16
C PHE A 11 37.56 -18.80 -39.07
N LEU A 12 38.33 -17.81 -39.53
CA LEU A 12 37.89 -16.41 -39.59
C LEU A 12 36.78 -16.20 -40.62
N LEU A 13 36.89 -16.83 -41.81
CA LEU A 13 35.82 -16.79 -42.82
C LEU A 13 34.53 -17.45 -42.31
N LEU A 14 34.62 -18.56 -41.57
CA LEU A 14 33.44 -19.25 -41.04
C LEU A 14 32.68 -18.38 -40.02
N MET A 15 33.39 -17.70 -39.12
CA MET A 15 32.81 -16.74 -38.18
C MET A 15 32.12 -15.56 -38.89
N VAL A 16 32.77 -15.00 -39.92
CA VAL A 16 32.19 -13.90 -40.72
C VAL A 16 30.95 -14.35 -41.49
N LEU A 17 30.94 -15.57 -42.05
CA LEU A 17 29.76 -16.13 -42.72
C LEU A 17 28.59 -16.36 -41.75
N LEU A 18 28.83 -16.84 -40.54
CA LEU A 18 27.79 -17.04 -39.52
C LEU A 18 27.21 -15.71 -39.01
N MET A 19 28.03 -14.65 -38.91
CA MET A 19 27.55 -13.29 -38.65
C MET A 19 26.79 -12.68 -39.83
N TRP A 20 27.12 -13.02 -41.07
CA TRP A 20 26.40 -12.50 -42.25
C TRP A 20 25.04 -13.19 -42.45
N CYS A 21 24.96 -14.51 -42.20
CA CYS A 21 23.71 -15.27 -42.29
C CYS A 21 22.66 -14.90 -41.22
N SER A 22 23.01 -14.10 -40.22
CA SER A 22 22.10 -13.61 -39.17
C SER A 22 21.63 -12.16 -39.38
N TYR A 23 22.03 -11.49 -40.47
CA TYR A 23 21.70 -10.08 -40.70
C TYR A 23 21.44 -9.71 -42.17
N ILE A 24 20.36 -10.27 -42.76
CA ILE A 24 19.64 -9.83 -43.97
C ILE A 24 18.44 -10.79 -44.16
N GLN A 25 17.21 -10.39 -44.50
CA GLN A 25 16.57 -9.07 -44.48
C GLN A 25 15.04 -9.27 -44.53
N THR A 26 14.28 -8.30 -44.03
CA THR A 26 12.82 -8.19 -44.18
C THR A 26 12.36 -8.11 -45.65
N CYS A 27 11.15 -8.59 -45.99
CA CYS A 27 10.12 -7.78 -46.66
C CYS A 27 8.79 -8.49 -47.00
N ASN A 28 7.69 -7.77 -46.75
CA ASN A 28 6.45 -7.66 -47.56
C ASN A 28 5.64 -8.90 -48.00
N ALA A 29 4.39 -8.99 -47.50
CA ALA A 29 3.22 -8.92 -48.38
C ALA A 29 1.88 -8.51 -47.68
N ARG A 30 1.28 -7.44 -48.21
CA ARG A 30 -0.17 -7.15 -48.36
C ARG A 30 -1.09 -6.88 -47.15
N ARG A 31 -1.56 -5.62 -47.15
CA ARG A 31 -2.94 -5.20 -46.80
C ARG A 31 -4.00 -6.09 -47.49
N VAL A 32 -4.97 -6.61 -46.72
CA VAL A 32 -6.44 -6.66 -46.99
C VAL A 32 -7.10 -6.85 -45.59
N GLY A 33 -8.20 -6.21 -45.18
CA GLY A 33 -9.05 -5.25 -45.87
C GLY A 33 -10.49 -5.70 -46.12
N SER A 34 -11.19 -6.33 -45.17
CA SER A 34 -12.67 -6.44 -45.22
C SER A 34 -13.32 -6.89 -43.91
N HIS A 35 -14.41 -6.22 -43.54
CA HIS A 35 -15.43 -6.76 -42.64
C HIS A 35 -16.00 -8.07 -43.19
N TRP A 36 -16.28 -9.04 -42.32
CA TRP A 36 -17.38 -9.99 -42.54
C TRP A 36 -18.29 -10.03 -41.33
N ARG A 37 -19.41 -9.33 -41.47
CA ARG A 37 -20.59 -9.47 -40.62
C ARG A 37 -21.50 -10.43 -41.37
N GLU A 38 -21.68 -11.66 -40.88
CA GLU A 38 -22.68 -12.56 -41.45
C GLU A 38 -23.73 -12.93 -40.41
N THR A 39 -24.94 -12.40 -40.63
CA THR A 39 -26.17 -12.74 -39.92
C THR A 39 -27.02 -13.67 -40.76
N ARG A 40 -27.34 -14.85 -40.25
CA ARG A 40 -28.55 -15.71 -40.46
C ARG A 40 -28.21 -17.12 -39.94
N GLY A 41 -29.12 -17.90 -39.36
CA GLY A 41 -30.52 -17.66 -39.03
C GLY A 41 -31.33 -18.97 -39.11
N LEU A 42 -32.18 -19.21 -38.10
CA LEU A 42 -33.12 -20.36 -37.97
C LEU A 42 -32.51 -21.77 -37.83
N ALA A 43 -33.22 -22.81 -37.38
CA ALA A 43 -34.25 -22.96 -36.32
C ALA A 43 -34.66 -24.44 -36.23
N SER A 44 -35.06 -24.91 -35.04
CA SER A 44 -35.76 -26.19 -34.78
C SER A 44 -34.92 -27.49 -34.97
N SER A 45 -35.23 -28.64 -34.36
CA SER A 45 -36.38 -28.99 -33.51
C SER A 45 -36.08 -30.12 -32.47
N LEU A 46 -36.83 -30.08 -31.36
CA LEU A 46 -37.46 -31.21 -30.65
C LEU A 46 -36.75 -32.57 -30.49
N SER A 47 -36.62 -33.02 -29.24
CA SER A 47 -37.35 -34.25 -28.81
C SER A 47 -37.66 -34.27 -27.31
N LYS A 48 -38.89 -34.66 -26.96
CA LYS A 48 -39.35 -34.95 -25.59
C LYS A 48 -39.29 -36.47 -25.36
N LYS A 49 -39.07 -36.92 -24.12
CA LYS A 49 -39.65 -38.19 -23.63
C LYS A 49 -39.99 -38.10 -22.13
N LYS A 50 -41.15 -38.64 -21.75
CA LYS A 50 -41.73 -38.63 -20.39
C LYS A 50 -42.58 -39.89 -20.17
N GLY A 51 -42.59 -40.41 -18.94
CA GLY A 51 -43.48 -41.50 -18.47
C GLY A 51 -42.72 -42.75 -18.01
N LYS A 52 -43.21 -43.59 -17.09
CA LYS A 52 -44.38 -43.64 -16.17
C LYS A 52 -43.94 -44.55 -14.99
N ALA A 53 -44.11 -44.24 -13.71
CA ALA A 53 -45.33 -44.28 -12.87
C ALA A 53 -45.94 -45.69 -12.62
N HIS A 54 -45.75 -46.23 -11.39
CA HIS A 54 -46.56 -47.19 -10.61
C HIS A 54 -45.98 -47.24 -9.16
N GLY A 55 -46.68 -47.46 -8.04
CA GLY A 55 -48.13 -47.38 -7.80
C GLY A 55 -48.73 -48.39 -6.79
N SER A 56 -48.63 -48.16 -5.46
CA SER A 56 -49.52 -48.66 -4.37
C SER A 56 -49.03 -48.12 -2.99
N SER A 57 -49.83 -47.51 -2.09
CA SER A 57 -50.96 -47.98 -1.24
C SER A 57 -50.52 -48.96 -0.12
N HIS A 58 -50.85 -48.86 1.17
CA HIS A 58 -51.85 -48.10 1.98
C HIS A 58 -51.19 -47.64 3.35
N HIS A 59 -51.80 -47.07 4.41
CA HIS A 59 -53.21 -46.80 4.78
C HIS A 59 -53.42 -45.53 5.67
N ASN A 60 -54.33 -45.56 6.67
CA ASN A 60 -54.84 -44.44 7.50
C ASN A 60 -54.46 -44.54 9.01
N SER A 61 -54.44 -43.39 9.71
CA SER A 61 -55.22 -43.21 10.96
C SER A 61 -55.44 -41.72 11.30
N HIS A 62 -56.52 -41.40 12.02
CA HIS A 62 -56.96 -40.04 12.35
C HIS A 62 -56.33 -39.49 13.64
N GLY A 63 -56.19 -38.16 13.72
CA GLY A 63 -55.88 -37.43 14.97
C GLY A 63 -56.24 -35.93 14.85
N SER A 64 -57.07 -35.42 15.76
CA SER A 64 -57.75 -34.13 15.61
C SER A 64 -56.97 -32.91 16.13
N LYS A 65 -57.19 -31.77 15.48
CA LYS A 65 -56.81 -30.39 15.86
C LYS A 65 -57.36 -29.99 17.26
N PRO A 66 -56.76 -29.01 18.00
CA PRO A 66 -56.67 -27.63 17.51
C PRO A 66 -55.43 -26.78 17.85
N LYS A 67 -55.35 -25.63 17.17
CA LYS A 67 -54.37 -24.55 17.35
C LYS A 67 -54.52 -23.87 18.72
N GLN A 68 -53.42 -23.40 19.30
CA GLN A 68 -53.43 -22.27 20.25
C GLN A 68 -52.61 -21.08 19.72
N LYS A 69 -53.01 -19.88 20.16
CA LYS A 69 -52.47 -18.58 19.72
C LYS A 69 -51.27 -18.16 20.57
N ALA A 70 -50.43 -17.29 20.02
CA ALA A 70 -49.52 -16.46 20.80
C ALA A 70 -50.30 -15.50 21.74
N PRO A 71 -49.79 -15.22 22.95
CA PRO A 71 -50.36 -14.20 23.83
C PRO A 71 -49.79 -12.79 23.55
N SER A 72 -50.65 -11.79 23.62
CA SER A 72 -50.29 -10.36 23.73
C SER A 72 -50.49 -9.89 25.19
N PRO A 73 -49.89 -8.76 25.62
CA PRO A 73 -49.63 -8.50 27.04
C PRO A 73 -50.87 -8.02 27.82
N LYS A 74 -50.78 -8.13 29.16
CA LYS A 74 -51.79 -7.68 30.15
C LYS A 74 -51.09 -7.16 31.44
N PRO A 75 -51.79 -6.41 32.32
CA PRO A 75 -51.40 -5.02 32.57
C PRO A 75 -50.61 -4.78 33.87
N ALA A 76 -50.15 -3.54 34.04
CA ALA A 76 -49.48 -3.06 35.25
C ALA A 76 -50.42 -2.94 36.47
N THR A 77 -49.84 -3.12 37.66
CA THR A 77 -50.43 -2.84 38.99
C THR A 77 -49.36 -2.17 39.87
N PRO A 78 -49.75 -1.45 40.95
CA PRO A 78 -49.18 -0.13 41.22
C PRO A 78 -47.97 -0.09 42.16
N SER A 79 -47.22 1.01 42.07
CA SER A 79 -46.08 1.34 42.94
C SER A 79 -46.51 1.74 44.35
N PRO A 80 -45.78 1.35 45.41
CA PRO A 80 -45.81 2.04 46.69
C PRO A 80 -44.89 3.29 46.66
N SER A 81 -45.24 4.31 47.43
CA SER A 81 -44.42 5.51 47.70
C SER A 81 -44.17 5.65 49.22
N PRO A 82 -43.43 6.66 49.72
CA PRO A 82 -42.04 6.45 50.10
C PRO A 82 -41.78 6.60 51.61
N SER A 83 -40.68 5.99 52.07
CA SER A 83 -40.16 6.07 53.45
C SER A 83 -38.62 6.28 53.42
N PRO A 84 -38.01 6.80 54.50
CA PRO A 84 -37.18 8.00 54.38
C PRO A 84 -35.70 7.76 54.04
N SER A 85 -35.06 8.84 53.57
CA SER A 85 -33.66 8.92 53.19
C SER A 85 -32.71 8.53 54.34
N PRO A 86 -31.70 7.66 54.09
CA PRO A 86 -30.55 7.54 54.97
C PRO A 86 -29.70 8.82 54.90
N SER A 87 -29.32 9.35 56.06
CA SER A 87 -28.41 10.49 56.19
C SER A 87 -27.02 10.19 55.65
N SER A 88 -26.41 11.20 55.01
CA SER A 88 -25.03 11.18 54.52
C SER A 88 -24.03 10.77 55.61
N PRO A 89 -23.02 9.93 55.31
CA PRO A 89 -21.88 9.74 56.20
C PRO A 89 -21.12 11.06 56.37
N LEU A 90 -20.69 11.34 57.61
CA LEU A 90 -19.80 12.45 57.93
C LEU A 90 -18.44 12.29 57.22
N PRO A 91 -17.74 13.39 56.86
CA PRO A 91 -16.38 13.30 56.37
C PRO A 91 -15.45 12.74 57.48
N PRO A 92 -14.48 11.88 57.13
CA PRO A 92 -13.47 11.44 58.08
C PRO A 92 -12.59 12.62 58.53
N PRO A 93 -12.01 12.58 59.75
CA PRO A 93 -11.18 13.67 60.25
C PRO A 93 -9.91 13.85 59.40
N ALA A 94 -9.46 15.10 59.29
CA ALA A 94 -8.26 15.45 58.54
C ALA A 94 -7.03 14.72 59.10
N ALA A 95 -6.50 13.76 58.33
CA ALA A 95 -5.23 13.14 58.64
C ALA A 95 -4.08 14.10 58.29
N SER A 96 -3.09 14.19 59.18
CA SER A 96 -1.84 14.91 58.98
C SER A 96 -1.16 14.50 57.66
N PRO A 97 -0.38 15.40 57.01
CA PRO A 97 0.17 15.14 55.69
C PRO A 97 1.06 13.88 55.67
N ILE A 98 0.59 12.86 54.96
CA ILE A 98 1.40 11.70 54.60
C ILE A 98 2.49 12.22 53.66
N GLN A 99 3.75 12.09 54.07
CA GLN A 99 4.88 12.32 53.18
C GLN A 99 4.77 11.34 52.02
N THR A 100 4.70 11.87 50.79
CA THR A 100 4.83 11.08 49.58
C THR A 100 6.14 10.28 49.64
N PRO A 101 6.13 8.94 49.48
CA PRO A 101 7.37 8.23 49.27
C PRO A 101 8.05 8.79 48.02
N SER A 102 9.34 9.11 48.15
CA SER A 102 10.18 9.61 47.07
C SER A 102 10.10 8.70 45.84
N PRO A 103 10.26 9.24 44.61
CA PRO A 103 10.32 8.40 43.41
C PRO A 103 11.46 7.38 43.55
N ASP A 104 11.13 6.14 43.21
CA ASP A 104 11.99 4.96 43.37
C ASP A 104 13.35 5.18 42.71
N GLN A 105 14.41 5.32 43.53
CA GLN A 105 15.77 5.72 43.10
C GLN A 105 16.52 4.61 42.35
N ASN A 106 15.81 3.62 41.80
CA ASN A 106 16.36 2.47 41.06
C ASN A 106 15.59 2.17 39.76
N ALA A 107 14.82 3.12 39.23
CA ALA A 107 14.63 3.15 37.78
C ALA A 107 16.00 3.45 37.15
N PRO A 108 16.46 2.71 36.11
CA PRO A 108 17.70 3.04 35.43
C PRO A 108 17.57 4.46 34.85
N ASP A 109 18.50 5.33 35.24
CA ASP A 109 18.43 6.75 34.91
C ASP A 109 18.53 6.92 33.39
N CYS A 110 17.40 7.32 32.78
CA CYS A 110 17.22 7.26 31.34
C CYS A 110 18.12 8.30 30.69
N THR A 111 19.28 7.86 30.19
CA THR A 111 20.37 8.77 29.83
C THR A 111 20.00 9.56 28.57
N VAL A 112 19.77 10.86 28.73
CA VAL A 112 19.35 11.76 27.65
C VAL A 112 20.55 12.45 27.01
N PHE A 113 20.58 12.43 25.67
CA PHE A 113 21.54 13.09 24.81
C PHE A 113 20.78 14.13 23.96
N ASN A 114 20.69 15.37 24.44
CA ASN A 114 20.01 16.46 23.74
C ASN A 114 20.91 16.99 22.61
N VAL A 115 20.41 17.09 21.38
CA VAL A 115 21.20 17.56 20.23
C VAL A 115 21.80 18.96 20.43
N LEU A 116 21.19 19.81 21.26
CA LEU A 116 21.72 21.13 21.63
C LEU A 116 23.06 21.03 22.40
N ASP A 117 23.21 20.03 23.28
CA ASP A 117 24.45 19.80 24.06
C ASP A 117 25.62 19.36 23.16
N PHE A 118 25.30 18.86 21.95
CA PHE A 118 26.25 18.49 20.90
C PHE A 118 26.46 19.61 19.87
N GLY A 119 25.96 20.82 20.14
CA GLY A 119 26.25 22.04 19.39
C GLY A 119 25.19 22.46 18.37
N ALA A 120 24.08 21.74 18.24
CA ALA A 120 22.98 22.10 17.36
C ALA A 120 22.44 23.51 17.70
N LYS A 121 22.01 24.26 16.68
CA LYS A 121 21.39 25.58 16.83
C LYS A 121 19.87 25.50 16.79
N GLY A 122 19.31 24.66 15.92
CA GLY A 122 17.86 24.55 15.78
C GLY A 122 17.20 25.86 15.33
N ASP A 123 17.92 26.68 14.55
CA ASP A 123 17.48 28.00 14.06
C ASP A 123 16.83 27.97 12.66
N GLY A 124 16.71 26.78 12.06
CA GLY A 124 16.15 26.57 10.72
C GLY A 124 17.10 26.88 9.55
N SER A 125 18.36 27.18 9.81
CA SER A 125 19.32 27.64 8.79
C SER A 125 20.75 27.09 8.96
N THR A 126 21.24 26.93 10.18
CA THR A 126 22.53 26.32 10.49
C THR A 126 22.49 24.82 10.22
N ASP A 127 23.53 24.26 9.61
CA ASP A 127 23.67 22.82 9.42
C ASP A 127 23.94 22.11 10.76
N ASP A 128 22.90 21.47 11.29
CA ASP A 128 22.92 20.76 12.57
C ASP A 128 23.36 19.29 12.44
N THR A 129 23.67 18.81 11.22
CA THR A 129 23.97 17.38 10.94
C THR A 129 25.06 16.82 11.86
N LYS A 130 26.13 17.58 12.12
CA LYS A 130 27.24 17.12 12.99
C LYS A 130 26.86 17.00 14.47
N ALA A 131 25.92 17.81 14.95
CA ALA A 131 25.40 17.66 16.31
C ALA A 131 24.54 16.39 16.44
N PHE A 132 23.73 16.08 15.42
CA PHE A 132 22.95 14.83 15.37
C PHE A 132 23.85 13.59 15.28
N GLU A 133 24.92 13.62 14.45
CA GLU A 133 25.92 12.55 14.40
C GLU A 133 26.56 12.32 15.78
N ALA A 134 26.97 13.38 16.47
CA ALA A 134 27.65 13.29 17.75
C ALA A 134 26.72 12.83 18.90
N ALA A 135 25.49 13.36 18.96
CA ALA A 135 24.47 12.93 19.91
C ALA A 135 24.14 11.44 19.75
N TRP A 136 23.96 10.98 18.51
CA TRP A 136 23.76 9.56 18.22
C TRP A 136 24.96 8.71 18.61
N ALA A 137 26.18 9.14 18.29
CA ALA A 137 27.41 8.41 18.62
C ALA A 137 27.67 8.31 20.15
N ALA A 138 27.07 9.19 20.94
CA ALA A 138 27.04 9.10 22.40
C ALA A 138 25.95 8.13 22.87
N ALA A 139 24.69 8.33 22.45
CA ALA A 139 23.54 7.50 22.81
C ALA A 139 23.72 6.02 22.43
N CYS A 140 24.27 5.74 21.25
CA CYS A 140 24.59 4.40 20.74
C CYS A 140 25.37 3.53 21.75
N LYS A 141 26.14 4.12 22.67
CA LYS A 141 26.96 3.39 23.66
C LYS A 141 26.19 2.99 24.92
N VAL A 142 24.96 3.47 25.10
CA VAL A 142 24.17 3.34 26.33
C VAL A 142 22.82 2.69 26.01
N GLU A 143 22.51 1.58 26.69
CA GLU A 143 21.23 0.88 26.53
C GLU A 143 20.06 1.75 27.03
N ALA A 144 18.93 1.68 26.33
CA ALA A 144 17.72 2.45 26.65
C ALA A 144 17.93 3.97 26.78
N SER A 145 18.95 4.50 26.10
CA SER A 145 19.23 5.94 26.02
C SER A 145 18.20 6.70 25.17
N VAL A 146 18.11 8.01 25.39
CA VAL A 146 17.26 8.92 24.61
C VAL A 146 18.13 9.88 23.81
N VAL A 147 17.97 9.94 22.50
CA VAL A 147 18.39 11.11 21.71
C VAL A 147 17.21 12.08 21.69
N ASN A 148 17.42 13.30 22.20
CA ASN A 148 16.36 14.30 22.35
C ASN A 148 16.49 15.42 21.32
N VAL A 149 15.44 15.61 20.52
CA VAL A 149 15.26 16.69 19.55
C VAL A 149 14.12 17.59 20.06
N PRO A 150 14.44 18.65 20.83
CA PRO A 150 13.48 19.37 21.66
C PRO A 150 12.46 20.18 20.85
N LEU A 151 11.28 20.37 21.45
CA LEU A 151 10.22 21.27 21.00
C LEU A 151 10.74 22.71 20.80
N ASP A 152 10.02 23.50 20.00
CA ASP A 152 10.30 24.91 19.65
C ASP A 152 11.55 25.17 18.78
N TYR A 153 12.38 24.16 18.52
CA TYR A 153 13.53 24.25 17.62
C TYR A 153 13.27 23.67 16.22
N VAL A 154 13.96 24.23 15.22
CA VAL A 154 13.92 23.79 13.81
C VAL A 154 15.33 23.42 13.36
N PHE A 155 15.64 22.14 13.28
CA PHE A 155 16.97 21.64 12.95
C PHE A 155 17.11 21.42 11.44
N HIS A 156 18.05 22.13 10.80
CA HIS A 156 18.34 21.92 9.37
C HIS A 156 19.43 20.85 9.26
N VAL A 157 19.04 19.66 8.78
CA VAL A 157 19.87 18.44 8.83
C VAL A 157 19.98 17.84 7.44
N GLY A 158 21.20 17.63 6.95
CA GLY A 158 21.48 16.97 5.67
C GLY A 158 21.33 15.45 5.70
N PRO A 159 21.74 14.75 4.62
CA PRO A 159 21.77 13.28 4.58
C PRO A 159 22.58 12.67 5.72
N ILE A 160 21.97 11.80 6.51
CA ILE A 160 22.58 11.21 7.70
C ILE A 160 22.15 9.74 7.89
N SER A 161 23.08 8.90 8.34
CA SER A 161 22.84 7.48 8.61
C SER A 161 23.23 7.11 10.03
N PHE A 162 22.22 6.96 10.88
CA PHE A 162 22.29 6.45 12.25
C PHE A 162 22.53 4.93 12.22
N SER A 163 23.81 4.54 12.27
CA SER A 163 24.24 3.14 12.15
C SER A 163 24.22 2.41 13.50
N GLY A 164 23.62 1.23 13.52
CA GLY A 164 23.34 0.40 14.69
C GLY A 164 24.15 -0.88 14.96
N PRO A 165 25.02 -1.44 14.09
CA PRO A 165 25.65 -2.76 14.33
C PRO A 165 26.41 -2.95 15.64
N TYR A 166 26.77 -1.84 16.30
CA TYR A 166 27.51 -1.81 17.55
C TYR A 166 26.81 -0.95 18.62
N CYS A 167 25.55 -0.57 18.39
CA CYS A 167 24.79 0.19 19.37
C CYS A 167 24.12 -0.74 20.38
N GLN A 168 24.00 -0.24 21.61
CA GLN A 168 23.14 -0.85 22.61
C GLN A 168 21.66 -0.78 22.18
N HIS A 169 20.85 -1.65 22.77
CA HIS A 169 19.45 -1.83 22.37
C HIS A 169 18.52 -0.75 22.97
N ASN A 170 17.28 -0.75 22.49
CA ASN A 170 16.15 -0.02 23.09
C ASN A 170 16.29 1.52 23.08
N ILE A 171 17.16 2.07 22.22
CA ILE A 171 17.34 3.51 22.06
C ILE A 171 16.02 4.17 21.66
N VAL A 172 15.73 5.32 22.27
CA VAL A 172 14.59 6.17 21.95
C VAL A 172 15.08 7.42 21.21
N PHE A 173 14.50 7.70 20.05
CA PHE A 173 14.65 8.98 19.36
C PHE A 173 13.42 9.82 19.66
N GLN A 174 13.55 10.73 20.64
CA GLN A 174 12.50 11.66 21.05
C GLN A 174 12.51 12.87 20.12
N LEU A 175 11.50 12.97 19.26
CA LEU A 175 11.32 14.04 18.27
C LEU A 175 10.09 14.87 18.61
N ASP A 176 10.31 16.02 19.25
CA ASP A 176 9.26 17.02 19.53
C ASP A 176 9.47 18.32 18.74
N GLY A 177 10.71 18.62 18.33
CA GLY A 177 11.04 19.72 17.42
C GLY A 177 10.70 19.43 15.95
N THR A 178 11.17 20.32 15.08
CA THR A 178 11.10 20.10 13.62
C THR A 178 12.48 19.77 13.06
N ILE A 179 12.59 18.80 12.16
CA ILE A 179 13.78 18.55 11.33
C ILE A 179 13.42 18.91 9.88
N ILE A 180 14.23 19.72 9.21
CA ILE A 180 14.00 20.17 7.82
C ILE A 180 15.14 19.77 6.88
N ALA A 181 14.79 19.38 5.65
CA ALA A 181 15.75 18.93 4.64
C ALA A 181 16.36 20.10 3.84
N PRO A 182 17.63 20.00 3.39
CA PRO A 182 18.24 21.03 2.56
C PRO A 182 17.58 21.20 1.18
N THR A 183 17.31 22.45 0.83
CA THR A 183 16.68 22.87 -0.43
C THR A 183 17.67 23.18 -1.56
N SER A 184 18.98 23.11 -1.29
CA SER A 184 20.05 23.24 -2.28
C SER A 184 20.63 21.86 -2.60
N SER A 185 21.22 21.69 -3.79
CA SER A 185 21.77 20.40 -4.25
C SER A 185 23.07 19.98 -3.55
N SER A 186 23.86 20.92 -3.02
CA SER A 186 25.21 20.64 -2.50
C SER A 186 25.27 19.57 -1.39
N PRO A 187 24.38 19.56 -0.38
CA PRO A 187 24.41 18.53 0.68
C PRO A 187 24.04 17.12 0.19
N TRP A 188 23.40 17.00 -0.97
CA TRP A 188 22.96 15.72 -1.54
C TRP A 188 23.99 15.10 -2.49
N GLY A 189 25.06 15.83 -2.84
CA GLY A 189 26.12 15.36 -3.74
C GLY A 189 25.58 14.93 -5.11
N SER A 190 25.88 13.70 -5.51
CA SER A 190 25.34 13.07 -6.74
C SER A 190 23.88 12.59 -6.62
N GLY A 191 23.25 12.78 -5.47
CA GLY A 191 21.99 12.14 -5.08
C GLY A 191 22.21 10.97 -4.13
N THR A 192 21.23 10.74 -3.27
CA THR A 192 21.17 9.64 -2.29
C THR A 192 19.74 9.08 -2.27
N LEU A 193 19.61 7.80 -1.95
CA LEU A 193 18.30 7.13 -1.85
C LEU A 193 17.57 7.45 -0.53
N GLN A 194 18.26 8.04 0.45
CA GLN A 194 17.73 8.35 1.78
C GLN A 194 18.20 9.72 2.26
N TRP A 195 17.35 10.38 3.03
CA TRP A 195 17.70 11.54 3.85
C TRP A 195 18.06 11.12 5.28
N LEU A 196 17.09 10.70 6.10
CA LEU A 196 17.31 10.19 7.45
C LEU A 196 17.26 8.66 7.42
N GLN A 197 18.37 8.00 7.73
CA GLN A 197 18.45 6.53 7.75
C GLN A 197 18.80 5.99 9.13
N PHE A 198 18.03 5.00 9.60
CA PHE A 198 18.35 4.17 10.76
C PHE A 198 18.62 2.74 10.30
N THR A 199 19.80 2.18 10.59
CA THR A 199 20.23 0.92 9.98
C THR A 199 20.81 -0.07 10.98
N LYS A 200 20.33 -1.33 10.94
CA LYS A 200 20.81 -2.47 11.73
C LYS A 200 20.69 -2.24 13.24
N LEU A 201 19.52 -1.82 13.70
CA LEU A 201 19.20 -1.56 15.11
C LEU A 201 18.24 -2.59 15.70
N VAL A 202 18.22 -2.69 17.04
CA VAL A 202 17.34 -3.57 17.80
C VAL A 202 16.60 -2.75 18.87
N GLY A 203 15.27 -2.73 18.81
CA GLY A 203 14.42 -2.05 19.80
C GLY A 203 14.30 -0.52 19.62
N LEU A 204 14.72 0.04 18.47
CA LEU A 204 14.63 1.49 18.24
C LEU A 204 13.18 1.97 18.26
N THR A 205 12.90 2.99 19.07
CA THR A 205 11.62 3.70 19.09
C THR A 205 11.80 5.16 18.68
N ILE A 206 11.18 5.59 17.58
CA ILE A 206 11.01 7.01 17.27
C ILE A 206 9.64 7.46 17.77
N LYS A 207 9.60 8.47 18.64
CA LYS A 207 8.36 8.97 19.26
C LYS A 207 8.42 10.48 19.50
N GLY A 208 7.26 11.09 19.69
CA GLY A 208 7.12 12.50 20.09
C GLY A 208 6.01 13.19 19.31
N SER A 209 5.92 14.51 19.39
CA SER A 209 4.93 15.34 18.66
C SER A 209 5.51 16.10 17.47
N GLY A 210 6.80 15.91 17.18
CA GLY A 210 7.56 16.70 16.22
C GLY A 210 7.33 16.36 14.75
N THR A 211 7.99 17.11 13.88
CA THR A 211 7.80 17.07 12.42
C THR A 211 9.11 16.81 11.68
N ILE A 212 9.06 15.98 10.64
CA ILE A 212 10.10 15.83 9.63
C ILE A 212 9.56 16.48 8.33
N ASP A 213 10.16 17.59 7.88
CA ASP A 213 9.81 18.28 6.63
C ASP A 213 10.84 17.99 5.54
N GLY A 214 10.45 17.21 4.54
CA GLY A 214 11.31 16.83 3.43
C GLY A 214 11.58 17.94 2.41
N ASN A 215 10.92 19.11 2.52
CA ASN A 215 11.05 20.21 1.57
C ASN A 215 10.89 19.79 0.08
N GLY A 216 10.05 18.78 -0.17
CA GLY A 216 9.92 18.05 -1.44
C GLY A 216 9.63 18.92 -2.67
N ALA A 217 9.07 20.12 -2.50
CA ALA A 217 8.74 21.04 -3.58
C ALA A 217 9.93 21.40 -4.50
N VAL A 218 11.19 21.36 -4.02
CA VAL A 218 12.37 21.59 -4.88
C VAL A 218 12.73 20.38 -5.77
N TRP A 219 12.22 19.20 -5.42
CA TRP A 219 12.46 17.93 -6.14
C TRP A 219 11.39 17.65 -7.19
N TRP A 220 10.17 18.15 -7.00
CA TRP A 220 9.05 17.91 -7.92
C TRP A 220 9.03 18.84 -9.14
N GLN A 221 9.75 19.96 -9.11
CA GLN A 221 9.77 20.96 -10.21
C GLN A 221 10.31 20.46 -11.55
N ASN A 222 11.17 19.43 -11.54
CA ASN A 222 11.70 18.79 -12.74
C ASN A 222 11.14 17.37 -12.92
N ALA A 223 9.91 17.10 -12.48
CA ALA A 223 9.13 15.92 -12.87
C ALA A 223 8.67 16.05 -14.34
N SER A 224 9.64 16.22 -15.24
CA SER A 224 9.46 16.15 -16.68
C SER A 224 9.68 14.71 -17.13
N ASP A 225 8.61 14.07 -17.60
CA ASP A 225 8.59 12.81 -18.38
C ASP A 225 9.13 11.51 -17.73
N ASP A 226 9.83 11.58 -16.59
CA ASP A 226 10.19 10.43 -15.73
C ASP A 226 9.09 10.09 -14.69
N ASP A 227 7.98 10.84 -14.66
CA ASP A 227 6.77 10.40 -13.97
C ASP A 227 6.24 9.13 -14.64
N ASP A 228 6.10 8.06 -13.85
CA ASP A 228 5.60 6.76 -14.28
C ASP A 228 4.29 6.94 -15.08
N PRO A 229 4.27 6.71 -16.42
CA PRO A 229 3.13 7.06 -17.31
C PRO A 229 1.96 6.07 -17.20
N LEU A 230 1.77 5.59 -15.98
CA LEU A 230 1.41 4.21 -15.65
C LEU A 230 0.31 4.16 -14.59
N ASP A 231 0.27 5.17 -13.72
CA ASP A 231 -0.95 5.58 -13.01
C ASP A 231 -1.69 6.69 -13.79
N ASP A 232 -1.42 6.79 -15.11
CA ASP A 232 -2.25 7.52 -16.09
C ASP A 232 -3.59 6.81 -16.35
N GLN A 233 -4.43 6.83 -15.31
CA GLN A 233 -5.85 6.53 -15.37
C GLN A 233 -6.66 7.65 -16.05
N SER A 234 -6.03 8.72 -16.57
CA SER A 234 -6.76 9.71 -17.38
C SER A 234 -7.31 9.10 -18.68
N LYS A 235 -6.73 7.97 -19.13
CA LYS A 235 -7.30 7.07 -20.16
C LYS A 235 -8.70 6.53 -19.81
N TYR A 236 -9.04 6.46 -18.52
CA TYR A 236 -10.36 6.11 -17.99
C TYR A 236 -11.18 7.33 -17.56
N ILE A 237 -10.75 8.56 -17.85
CA ILE A 237 -11.47 9.79 -17.50
C ILE A 237 -11.71 10.60 -18.78
N ILE A 238 -12.89 10.41 -19.38
CA ILE A 238 -13.40 11.34 -20.40
C ILE A 238 -14.31 12.34 -19.69
N PRO A 239 -13.94 13.62 -19.56
CA PRO A 239 -14.82 14.64 -18.99
C PRO A 239 -16.09 14.78 -19.82
N VAL A 240 -17.26 14.72 -19.18
CA VAL A 240 -18.56 14.80 -19.87
C VAL A 240 -18.79 16.19 -20.49
N ASN A 241 -18.09 17.21 -19.99
CA ASN A 241 -17.86 18.49 -20.66
C ASN A 241 -16.36 18.81 -20.62
N ALA A 242 -15.82 19.37 -21.71
CA ALA A 242 -14.38 19.59 -21.92
C ALA A 242 -13.76 20.75 -21.11
N THR A 243 -14.15 20.91 -19.84
CA THR A 243 -13.48 21.76 -18.87
C THR A 243 -12.52 20.93 -18.04
N ALA A 244 -11.42 20.50 -18.65
CA ALA A 244 -10.24 20.14 -17.88
C ALA A 244 -9.79 21.41 -17.14
N VAL A 245 -9.95 21.43 -15.82
CA VAL A 245 -9.26 22.43 -14.99
C VAL A 245 -7.77 22.19 -15.21
N PRO A 246 -7.00 23.14 -15.76
CA PRO A 246 -5.56 22.94 -15.91
C PRO A 246 -4.99 22.68 -14.53
N LYS A 247 -4.13 21.65 -14.37
CA LYS A 247 -3.28 21.55 -13.18
C LYS A 247 -2.62 22.92 -13.01
N PRO A 248 -2.80 23.62 -11.88
CA PRO A 248 -2.15 24.90 -11.69
C PRO A 248 -0.65 24.66 -11.85
N PRO A 249 0.04 25.36 -12.76
CA PRO A 249 1.46 25.11 -12.95
C PRO A 249 2.17 25.38 -11.63
N PHE A 250 2.97 24.41 -11.16
CA PHE A 250 3.91 24.67 -10.07
C PHE A 250 4.72 25.91 -10.46
N PRO A 251 4.83 26.92 -9.58
CA PRO A 251 5.48 28.17 -9.93
C PRO A 251 6.92 27.89 -10.33
N VAL A 252 7.23 28.10 -11.62
CA VAL A 252 8.53 27.84 -12.23
C VAL A 252 9.53 28.86 -11.68
N SER A 253 10.15 28.51 -10.56
CA SER A 253 11.21 29.31 -9.96
C SER A 253 12.52 29.02 -10.68
N SER A 254 12.81 29.79 -11.72
CA SER A 254 13.99 29.67 -12.58
C SER A 254 15.33 30.00 -11.88
N SER A 255 15.37 30.01 -10.54
CA SER A 255 16.52 30.41 -9.72
C SER A 255 16.95 29.37 -8.68
N LEU A 256 16.32 28.20 -8.64
CA LEU A 256 16.74 27.11 -7.75
C LEU A 256 17.79 26.22 -8.44
N ALA A 257 18.84 25.87 -7.70
CA ALA A 257 19.87 24.95 -8.20
C ALA A 257 19.24 23.59 -8.54
N LYS A 258 19.57 23.02 -9.71
CA LYS A 258 19.00 21.75 -10.16
C LYS A 258 19.32 20.64 -9.15
N MET A 259 18.29 20.09 -8.52
CA MET A 259 18.40 18.95 -7.60
C MET A 259 18.86 17.69 -8.36
N PRO A 260 19.52 16.72 -7.69
CA PRO A 260 19.80 15.41 -8.26
C PRO A 260 18.53 14.71 -8.76
N SER A 261 18.64 13.85 -9.78
CA SER A 261 17.50 13.07 -10.30
C SER A 261 17.02 11.99 -9.33
N VAL A 262 17.90 11.49 -8.46
CA VAL A 262 17.55 10.51 -7.42
C VAL A 262 16.89 11.25 -6.25
N LYS A 263 15.55 11.20 -6.20
CA LYS A 263 14.73 11.72 -5.10
C LYS A 263 14.89 10.83 -3.85
N PRO A 264 15.31 11.36 -2.69
CA PRO A 264 15.51 10.57 -1.47
C PRO A 264 14.20 10.27 -0.74
N THR A 265 14.11 9.09 -0.12
CA THR A 265 13.12 8.80 0.93
C THR A 265 13.42 9.64 2.18
N ALA A 266 12.41 10.25 2.82
CA ALA A 266 12.62 11.12 3.98
C ALA A 266 13.14 10.34 5.22
N LEU A 267 12.44 9.28 5.64
CA LEU A 267 12.85 8.42 6.76
C LEU A 267 12.90 6.94 6.33
N ARG A 268 14.06 6.29 6.45
CA ARG A 268 14.23 4.85 6.18
C ARG A 268 14.76 4.08 7.37
N PHE A 269 14.17 2.92 7.62
CA PHE A 269 14.73 1.86 8.45
C PHE A 269 15.23 0.72 7.57
N TYR A 270 16.45 0.23 7.84
CA TYR A 270 17.05 -0.88 7.10
C TYR A 270 17.62 -1.96 8.03
N GLY A 271 17.29 -3.23 7.79
CA GLY A 271 17.95 -4.36 8.48
C GLY A 271 17.73 -4.40 10.00
N SER A 272 16.63 -3.81 10.49
CA SER A 272 16.41 -3.53 11.92
C SER A 272 15.27 -4.37 12.51
N PHE A 273 15.36 -4.66 13.81
CA PHE A 273 14.46 -5.52 14.57
C PHE A 273 13.70 -4.72 15.64
N ASN A 274 12.41 -5.02 15.85
CA ASN A 274 11.57 -4.39 16.87
C ASN A 274 11.58 -2.85 16.77
N VAL A 275 11.23 -2.32 15.60
CA VAL A 275 11.19 -0.87 15.34
C VAL A 275 9.80 -0.31 15.63
N THR A 276 9.73 0.76 16.42
CA THR A 276 8.49 1.51 16.67
C THR A 276 8.58 2.93 16.12
N VAL A 277 7.53 3.41 15.45
CA VAL A 277 7.37 4.81 15.04
C VAL A 277 5.99 5.32 15.49
N THR A 278 5.94 6.40 16.26
CA THR A 278 4.67 6.92 16.79
C THR A 278 4.62 8.42 17.04
N GLY A 279 3.44 9.03 16.94
CA GLY A 279 3.14 10.43 17.30
C GLY A 279 3.63 11.49 16.30
N ILE A 280 4.77 11.24 15.65
CA ILE A 280 5.42 12.18 14.74
C ILE A 280 4.65 12.39 13.43
N THR A 281 4.91 13.53 12.80
CA THR A 281 4.45 13.84 11.43
C THR A 281 5.64 13.84 10.45
N ILE A 282 5.47 13.25 9.26
CA ILE A 282 6.38 13.47 8.13
C ILE A 282 5.60 14.18 7.03
N LYS A 283 6.14 15.29 6.52
CA LYS A 283 5.49 16.07 5.47
C LYS A 283 6.44 16.39 4.32
N ASN A 284 5.86 16.64 3.14
CA ASN A 284 6.58 17.05 1.92
C ASN A 284 7.81 16.19 1.61
N SER A 285 7.74 14.86 1.69
CA SER A 285 8.90 14.03 1.37
C SER A 285 9.28 14.13 -0.12
N PRO A 286 10.57 14.18 -0.51
CA PRO A 286 10.97 14.19 -1.91
C PRO A 286 10.53 12.94 -2.68
N GLN A 287 10.48 11.81 -1.99
CA GLN A 287 9.95 10.51 -2.44
C GLN A 287 9.08 9.93 -1.30
N CYS A 288 9.14 8.63 -1.02
CA CYS A 288 8.44 7.98 0.09
C CYS A 288 8.73 8.68 1.44
N HIS A 289 7.72 8.83 2.30
CA HIS A 289 7.84 9.48 3.61
C HIS A 289 8.51 8.57 4.63
N LEU A 290 8.01 7.33 4.79
CA LEU A 290 8.51 6.34 5.72
C LEU A 290 8.74 4.99 5.00
N LYS A 291 9.98 4.49 4.96
CA LYS A 291 10.32 3.19 4.37
C LYS A 291 10.89 2.21 5.40
N PHE A 292 10.41 0.97 5.36
CA PHE A 292 11.00 -0.18 6.05
C PHE A 292 11.51 -1.17 5.01
N ASP A 293 12.77 -1.57 5.14
CA ASP A 293 13.42 -2.51 4.22
C ASP A 293 14.26 -3.53 4.98
N ASN A 294 13.96 -4.82 4.81
CA ASN A 294 14.58 -5.92 5.58
C ASN A 294 14.41 -5.76 7.10
N CYS A 295 13.21 -5.37 7.56
CA CYS A 295 12.88 -5.18 8.97
C CYS A 295 11.98 -6.30 9.51
N ILE A 296 12.15 -6.64 10.80
CA ILE A 296 11.32 -7.66 11.47
C ILE A 296 10.74 -7.08 12.78
N GLY A 297 9.43 -7.21 12.98
CA GLY A 297 8.76 -6.61 14.13
C GLY A 297 8.67 -5.09 13.98
N VAL A 298 7.80 -4.62 13.10
CA VAL A 298 7.58 -3.19 12.84
C VAL A 298 6.25 -2.76 13.44
N SER A 299 6.24 -1.64 14.19
CA SER A 299 5.03 -1.05 14.77
C SER A 299 4.94 0.43 14.43
N VAL A 300 3.92 0.83 13.66
CA VAL A 300 3.64 2.23 13.32
C VAL A 300 2.26 2.61 13.81
N TYR A 301 2.15 3.61 14.70
CA TYR A 301 0.84 4.04 15.18
C TYR A 301 0.76 5.50 15.63
N ASN A 302 -0.42 6.11 15.55
CA ASN A 302 -0.61 7.55 15.79
C ASN A 302 0.33 8.39 14.90
N PHE A 303 0.55 7.95 13.66
CA PHE A 303 1.50 8.53 12.72
C PHE A 303 0.77 9.34 11.65
N THR A 304 1.38 10.46 11.21
CA THR A 304 0.77 11.35 10.21
C THR A 304 1.70 11.58 9.02
N VAL A 305 1.17 11.44 7.81
CA VAL A 305 1.80 11.85 6.55
C VAL A 305 0.99 12.97 5.90
N SER A 306 1.69 14.01 5.42
CA SER A 306 1.06 15.14 4.72
C SER A 306 1.91 15.66 3.56
N SER A 307 1.41 15.54 2.34
CA SER A 307 1.98 16.18 1.14
C SER A 307 0.86 16.45 0.12
N PRO A 308 1.08 17.31 -0.90
CA PRO A 308 0.11 17.54 -1.95
C PRO A 308 -0.29 16.24 -2.66
N GLY A 309 -1.58 16.10 -2.99
CA GLY A 309 -2.13 14.91 -3.67
C GLY A 309 -1.63 14.68 -5.11
N ASP A 310 -0.79 15.58 -5.62
CA ASP A 310 -0.14 15.53 -6.93
C ASP A 310 1.39 15.50 -6.83
N SER A 311 1.96 15.30 -5.64
CA SER A 311 3.42 15.19 -5.44
C SER A 311 3.96 13.81 -5.84
N PRO A 312 4.87 13.70 -6.84
CA PRO A 312 5.16 12.43 -7.51
C PRO A 312 6.04 11.46 -6.70
N ASN A 313 5.57 10.21 -6.58
CA ASN A 313 6.24 9.09 -5.90
C ASN A 313 6.42 9.29 -4.39
N THR A 314 5.42 9.89 -3.74
CA THR A 314 5.48 10.33 -2.34
C THR A 314 4.79 9.37 -1.36
N ASP A 315 4.97 8.05 -1.53
CA ASP A 315 4.33 7.00 -0.72
C ASP A 315 4.30 7.35 0.79
N GLY A 316 3.20 7.07 1.47
CA GLY A 316 3.08 7.31 2.92
C GLY A 316 3.96 6.36 3.73
N ILE A 317 3.66 5.07 3.65
CA ILE A 317 4.46 4.00 4.28
C ILE A 317 4.82 2.95 3.21
N HIS A 318 6.10 2.76 2.97
CA HIS A 318 6.62 1.82 1.98
C HIS A 318 7.29 0.63 2.66
N LEU A 319 6.75 -0.57 2.48
CA LEU A 319 7.26 -1.82 3.07
C LEU A 319 7.95 -2.67 2.00
N GLN A 320 9.15 -3.15 2.29
CA GLN A 320 9.93 -4.02 1.42
C GLN A 320 10.68 -5.06 2.26
N ASN A 321 10.77 -6.32 1.83
CA ASN A 321 11.51 -7.39 2.54
C ASN A 321 11.20 -7.52 4.05
N SER A 322 10.03 -7.06 4.51
CA SER A 322 9.76 -6.81 5.94
C SER A 322 8.67 -7.70 6.49
N LYS A 323 8.90 -8.23 7.69
CA LYS A 323 8.08 -9.27 8.33
C LYS A 323 7.51 -8.81 9.68
N ASP A 324 6.33 -9.31 10.02
CA ASP A 324 5.64 -9.07 11.29
C ASP A 324 5.44 -7.55 11.51
N VAL A 325 4.59 -6.96 10.66
CA VAL A 325 4.38 -5.52 10.56
C VAL A 325 2.97 -5.16 11.04
N LEU A 326 2.87 -4.20 11.96
CA LEU A 326 1.62 -3.61 12.44
C LEU A 326 1.58 -2.11 12.11
N ILE A 327 0.56 -1.68 11.36
CA ILE A 327 0.28 -0.26 11.08
C ILE A 327 -1.12 0.05 11.58
N ARG A 328 -1.30 1.02 12.49
CA ARG A 328 -2.63 1.34 13.00
C ARG A 328 -2.84 2.78 13.46
N SER A 329 -4.09 3.26 13.46
CA SER A 329 -4.45 4.55 14.08
C SER A 329 -3.68 5.73 13.47
N SER A 330 -3.57 5.79 12.13
CA SER A 330 -2.69 6.72 11.41
C SER A 330 -3.44 7.46 10.29
N ASN A 331 -2.95 8.66 9.92
CA ASN A 331 -3.52 9.50 8.86
C ASN A 331 -2.51 9.67 7.73
N LEU A 332 -2.86 9.32 6.50
CA LEU A 332 -1.93 9.27 5.37
C LEU A 332 -2.50 10.06 4.18
N ALA A 333 -1.93 11.25 3.95
CA ALA A 333 -2.28 12.14 2.84
C ALA A 333 -1.04 12.40 1.97
N CYS A 334 -1.02 11.87 0.76
CA CYS A 334 0.14 11.94 -0.15
C CYS A 334 -0.23 11.95 -1.63
N GLY A 335 0.76 12.11 -2.50
CA GLY A 335 0.58 12.06 -3.96
C GLY A 335 0.78 10.67 -4.60
N ASP A 336 1.09 9.64 -3.80
CA ASP A 336 1.19 8.25 -4.26
C ASP A 336 0.53 7.29 -3.24
N ASP A 337 0.88 6.00 -3.22
CA ASP A 337 0.33 4.98 -2.33
C ASP A 337 0.38 5.40 -0.83
N CYS A 338 -0.76 5.41 -0.13
CA CYS A 338 -0.80 5.62 1.32
C CYS A 338 0.04 4.56 2.04
N VAL A 339 -0.14 3.29 1.66
CA VAL A 339 0.75 2.19 2.06
C VAL A 339 1.06 1.34 0.83
N SER A 340 2.35 1.18 0.55
CA SER A 340 2.87 0.34 -0.55
C SER A 340 3.55 -0.89 0.03
N ILE A 341 3.18 -2.09 -0.43
CA ILE A 341 3.67 -3.39 0.07
C ILE A 341 4.39 -4.11 -1.07
N GLN A 342 5.72 -4.16 -0.99
CA GLN A 342 6.59 -4.75 -2.01
C GLN A 342 6.97 -6.20 -1.69
N THR A 343 7.77 -6.80 -2.58
CA THR A 343 8.27 -8.17 -2.44
C THR A 343 9.03 -8.41 -1.13
N GLY A 344 9.00 -9.66 -0.67
CA GLY A 344 9.61 -10.12 0.58
C GLY A 344 8.80 -9.78 1.83
N CYS A 345 7.63 -9.16 1.70
CA CYS A 345 6.76 -8.84 2.84
C CYS A 345 5.86 -10.01 3.27
N THR A 346 5.80 -10.26 4.58
CA THR A 346 4.89 -11.28 5.14
C THR A 346 4.39 -10.91 6.54
N ASN A 347 3.21 -11.38 6.92
CA ASN A 347 2.55 -11.07 8.19
C ASN A 347 2.39 -9.55 8.39
N VAL A 348 1.67 -8.89 7.48
CA VAL A 348 1.40 -7.45 7.54
C VAL A 348 -0.06 -7.22 7.97
N TYR A 349 -0.26 -6.47 9.05
CA TYR A 349 -1.57 -6.13 9.58
C TYR A 349 -1.75 -4.60 9.65
N ILE A 350 -2.74 -4.08 8.91
CA ILE A 350 -3.04 -2.65 8.79
C ILE A 350 -4.48 -2.41 9.28
N HIS A 351 -4.68 -1.56 10.29
CA HIS A 351 -6.05 -1.25 10.74
C HIS A 351 -6.30 0.15 11.32
N ASN A 352 -7.53 0.67 11.21
CA ASN A 352 -7.89 2.02 11.69
C ASN A 352 -7.01 3.12 11.05
N VAL A 353 -6.86 3.09 9.72
CA VAL A 353 -6.07 4.08 8.97
C VAL A 353 -7.00 4.94 8.13
N ASN A 354 -6.76 6.24 8.13
CA ASN A 354 -7.34 7.18 7.18
C ASN A 354 -6.34 7.39 6.04
N CYS A 355 -6.79 7.21 4.80
CA CYS A 355 -5.99 7.36 3.58
C CYS A 355 -6.69 8.37 2.65
N GLY A 356 -5.94 9.33 2.11
CA GLY A 356 -6.48 10.32 1.18
C GLY A 356 -5.92 11.74 1.39
N PRO A 357 -5.62 12.48 0.31
CA PRO A 357 -5.48 11.99 -1.07
C PRO A 357 -4.34 10.95 -1.21
N GLY A 358 -4.22 10.35 -2.40
CA GLY A 358 -3.16 9.39 -2.75
C GLY A 358 -3.63 8.27 -3.68
N HIS A 359 -2.80 7.24 -3.89
CA HIS A 359 -3.13 6.11 -4.77
C HIS A 359 -3.84 4.94 -4.09
N GLY A 360 -4.06 4.99 -2.77
CA GLY A 360 -4.75 3.95 -1.99
C GLY A 360 -3.79 3.08 -1.17
N ILE A 361 -4.18 1.83 -0.90
CA ILE A 361 -3.29 0.82 -0.29
C ILE A 361 -2.98 -0.23 -1.36
N SER A 362 -1.71 -0.37 -1.70
CA SER A 362 -1.24 -1.17 -2.84
C SER A 362 -0.29 -2.29 -2.43
N ILE A 363 -0.43 -3.45 -3.07
CA ILE A 363 0.57 -4.52 -3.11
C ILE A 363 1.24 -4.48 -4.48
N GLY A 364 2.54 -4.19 -4.54
CA GLY A 364 3.32 -4.05 -5.78
C GLY A 364 3.59 -2.61 -6.23
N GLY A 365 4.10 -2.35 -7.44
CA GLY A 365 4.25 -3.26 -8.58
C GLY A 365 5.25 -4.41 -8.41
N LEU A 366 4.76 -5.64 -8.30
CA LEU A 366 5.57 -6.85 -8.07
C LEU A 366 6.10 -7.49 -9.36
N GLY A 367 7.34 -7.99 -9.34
CA GLY A 367 7.92 -8.80 -10.43
C GLY A 367 8.50 -8.00 -11.60
N LYS A 368 8.91 -6.74 -11.38
CA LYS A 368 9.54 -5.90 -12.42
C LYS A 368 10.72 -6.61 -13.08
N ASP A 369 10.95 -6.35 -14.37
CA ASP A 369 12.06 -6.93 -15.15
C ASP A 369 12.10 -8.47 -15.11
N ASN A 370 10.92 -9.09 -15.14
CA ASN A 370 10.69 -10.53 -15.05
C ASN A 370 11.30 -11.18 -13.78
N THR A 371 11.34 -10.44 -12.67
CA THR A 371 11.83 -10.94 -11.38
C THR A 371 10.78 -11.74 -10.62
N LYS A 372 11.25 -12.61 -9.71
CA LYS A 372 10.39 -13.35 -8.78
C LYS A 372 10.00 -12.48 -7.59
N ALA A 373 8.71 -12.42 -7.28
CA ALA A 373 8.17 -11.65 -6.18
C ALA A 373 7.30 -12.49 -5.24
N CYS A 374 7.44 -12.24 -3.94
CA CYS A 374 6.80 -13.04 -2.90
C CYS A 374 6.15 -12.13 -1.85
N VAL A 375 4.83 -12.22 -1.69
CA VAL A 375 4.08 -11.50 -0.64
C VAL A 375 3.05 -12.46 -0.02
N SER A 376 2.91 -12.49 1.31
CA SER A 376 1.94 -13.40 1.92
C SER A 376 1.39 -12.97 3.27
N ASN A 377 0.17 -13.42 3.60
CA ASN A 377 -0.49 -13.13 4.87
C ASN A 377 -0.60 -11.62 5.15
N ILE A 378 -1.40 -10.95 4.33
CA ILE A 378 -1.63 -9.50 4.39
C ILE A 378 -3.08 -9.27 4.81
N THR A 379 -3.30 -8.54 5.91
CA THR A 379 -4.64 -8.17 6.38
C THR A 379 -4.74 -6.65 6.51
N VAL A 380 -5.68 -6.06 5.78
CA VAL A 380 -5.96 -4.63 5.76
C VAL A 380 -7.43 -4.44 6.12
N ARG A 381 -7.73 -3.71 7.20
CA ARG A 381 -9.10 -3.55 7.66
C ARG A 381 -9.42 -2.26 8.39
N ASP A 382 -10.71 -1.95 8.55
CA ASP A 382 -11.15 -0.74 9.27
C ASP A 382 -10.52 0.54 8.68
N ILE A 383 -10.55 0.67 7.35
CA ILE A 383 -9.90 1.76 6.62
C ILE A 383 -10.97 2.76 6.14
N VAL A 384 -10.65 4.05 6.22
CA VAL A 384 -11.41 5.12 5.55
C VAL A 384 -10.53 5.69 4.43
N MET A 385 -11.04 5.67 3.20
CA MET A 385 -10.37 6.17 2.01
C MET A 385 -11.18 7.30 1.40
N HIS A 386 -10.54 8.43 1.10
CA HIS A 386 -11.22 9.59 0.52
C HIS A 386 -10.36 10.26 -0.57
N ASN A 387 -10.96 10.65 -1.69
CA ASN A 387 -10.26 11.34 -2.80
C ASN A 387 -8.97 10.62 -3.26
N THR A 388 -8.94 9.28 -3.22
CA THR A 388 -7.82 8.48 -3.72
C THR A 388 -8.06 7.99 -5.15
N MET A 389 -6.98 7.74 -5.89
CA MET A 389 -7.08 7.10 -7.21
C MET A 389 -7.64 5.69 -7.07
N ASN A 390 -7.02 4.84 -6.25
CA ASN A 390 -7.50 3.50 -5.99
C ASN A 390 -7.92 3.35 -4.53
N GLY A 391 -8.74 2.34 -4.24
CA GLY A 391 -8.98 1.93 -2.86
C GLY A 391 -7.92 0.93 -2.41
N VAL A 392 -8.20 -0.36 -2.64
CA VAL A 392 -7.25 -1.46 -2.43
C VAL A 392 -6.80 -2.03 -3.78
N ARG A 393 -5.47 -2.13 -3.97
CA ARG A 393 -4.84 -2.45 -5.26
C ARG A 393 -3.83 -3.60 -5.12
N ILE A 394 -3.83 -4.51 -6.08
CA ILE A 394 -2.72 -5.44 -6.33
C ILE A 394 -2.21 -5.18 -7.75
N LYS A 395 -0.90 -4.97 -7.89
CA LYS A 395 -0.24 -4.55 -9.13
C LYS A 395 0.95 -5.45 -9.39
N THR A 396 1.00 -6.13 -10.53
CA THR A 396 2.13 -7.00 -10.90
C THR A 396 2.53 -6.77 -12.35
N TRP A 397 3.83 -6.84 -12.59
CA TRP A 397 4.42 -6.60 -13.91
C TRP A 397 4.20 -7.80 -14.83
N GLN A 398 3.90 -7.50 -16.10
CA GLN A 398 3.90 -8.52 -17.15
C GLN A 398 5.28 -9.19 -17.23
N GLY A 399 5.30 -10.52 -17.20
CA GLY A 399 6.51 -11.35 -17.22
C GLY A 399 7.14 -11.66 -15.86
N GLY A 400 6.63 -11.09 -14.75
CA GLY A 400 7.06 -11.44 -13.40
C GLY A 400 6.63 -12.83 -12.95
N SER A 401 7.23 -13.37 -11.89
CA SER A 401 6.92 -14.70 -11.34
C SER A 401 6.85 -14.70 -9.80
N GLY A 402 6.57 -15.85 -9.18
CA GLY A 402 6.35 -15.99 -7.73
C GLY A 402 4.87 -15.89 -7.35
N SER A 403 4.57 -15.50 -6.11
CA SER A 403 3.18 -15.48 -5.62
C SER A 403 2.83 -14.36 -4.64
N VAL A 404 1.56 -13.94 -4.71
CA VAL A 404 0.85 -13.24 -3.63
C VAL A 404 -0.25 -14.14 -3.11
N ARG A 405 -0.21 -14.49 -1.82
CA ARG A 405 -1.19 -15.41 -1.21
C ARG A 405 -1.72 -14.98 0.14
N ASN A 406 -2.96 -15.36 0.45
CA ASN A 406 -3.63 -15.09 1.73
C ASN A 406 -3.71 -13.58 2.02
N VAL A 407 -4.53 -12.88 1.23
CA VAL A 407 -4.77 -11.44 1.39
C VAL A 407 -6.21 -11.22 1.83
N GLN A 408 -6.41 -10.33 2.81
CA GLN A 408 -7.74 -9.90 3.27
C GLN A 408 -7.84 -8.37 3.28
N PHE A 409 -8.80 -7.85 2.53
CA PHE A 409 -9.24 -6.46 2.57
C PHE A 409 -10.65 -6.42 3.16
N SER A 410 -10.84 -5.85 4.37
CA SER A 410 -12.14 -5.93 5.04
C SER A 410 -12.60 -4.68 5.81
N ASN A 411 -13.90 -4.37 5.78
CA ASN A 411 -14.47 -3.17 6.42
C ASN A 411 -13.76 -1.88 5.96
N ILE A 412 -13.94 -1.56 4.67
CA ILE A 412 -13.30 -0.41 4.02
C ILE A 412 -14.38 0.54 3.50
N GLN A 413 -14.32 1.78 3.98
CA GLN A 413 -15.23 2.84 3.59
C GLN A 413 -14.53 3.72 2.55
N VAL A 414 -15.10 3.82 1.35
CA VAL A 414 -14.56 4.64 0.25
C VAL A 414 -15.45 5.85 -0.02
N SER A 415 -14.85 7.03 -0.18
CA SER A 415 -15.55 8.26 -0.59
C SER A 415 -14.80 8.89 -1.76
N GLU A 416 -15.49 9.09 -2.88
CA GLU A 416 -14.95 9.82 -4.04
C GLU A 416 -13.70 9.17 -4.65
N VAL A 417 -13.54 7.85 -4.47
CA VAL A 417 -12.39 7.07 -4.93
C VAL A 417 -12.58 6.70 -6.41
N GLN A 418 -11.55 6.83 -7.26
CA GLN A 418 -11.72 6.57 -8.70
C GLN A 418 -12.01 5.09 -8.97
N VAL A 419 -11.16 4.19 -8.45
CA VAL A 419 -11.31 2.72 -8.58
C VAL A 419 -11.11 2.00 -7.23
N PRO A 420 -12.19 1.74 -6.45
CA PRO A 420 -12.10 1.18 -5.10
C PRO A 420 -11.41 -0.19 -4.97
N ILE A 421 -11.51 -1.06 -5.97
CA ILE A 421 -10.97 -2.42 -5.93
C ILE A 421 -10.24 -2.72 -7.24
N VAL A 422 -8.93 -2.98 -7.15
CA VAL A 422 -8.06 -3.21 -8.32
C VAL A 422 -7.21 -4.47 -8.15
N ILE A 423 -7.17 -5.30 -9.20
CA ILE A 423 -6.08 -6.21 -9.50
C ILE A 423 -5.65 -5.91 -10.94
N ASP A 424 -4.36 -5.65 -11.15
CA ASP A 424 -3.75 -5.45 -12.46
C ASP A 424 -2.44 -6.25 -12.56
N GLN A 425 -2.47 -7.37 -13.29
CA GLN A 425 -1.27 -8.16 -13.63
C GLN A 425 -0.62 -7.71 -14.97
N TYR A 426 -1.13 -6.64 -15.60
CA TYR A 426 -0.65 -6.15 -16.89
C TYR A 426 0.19 -4.87 -16.78
N TYR A 427 0.72 -4.56 -15.59
CA TYR A 427 1.49 -3.34 -15.32
C TYR A 427 2.80 -3.25 -16.11
N CYS A 428 3.10 -2.07 -16.69
CA CYS A 428 4.31 -1.82 -17.48
C CYS A 428 4.58 -0.33 -17.81
N ASP A 429 5.82 0.15 -17.57
CA ASP A 429 6.30 1.55 -17.68
C ASP A 429 6.41 2.16 -19.08
N LYS A 430 5.85 1.52 -20.11
CA LYS A 430 6.00 1.97 -21.49
C LYS A 430 4.62 2.20 -22.10
N ARG A 431 4.50 3.30 -22.83
CA ARG A 431 3.29 3.67 -23.61
C ARG A 431 2.80 2.55 -24.53
N SER A 432 3.70 1.65 -24.94
CA SER A 432 3.37 0.36 -25.53
C SER A 432 4.32 -0.70 -24.97
N CYS A 433 3.75 -1.77 -24.44
CA CYS A 433 4.49 -2.94 -23.98
C CYS A 433 4.22 -4.12 -24.91
N ARG A 434 5.17 -5.06 -24.98
CA ARG A 434 4.87 -6.36 -25.59
C ARG A 434 4.09 -7.14 -24.56
N ASN A 435 2.88 -7.59 -24.90
CA ASN A 435 2.08 -8.44 -24.03
C ASN A 435 2.90 -9.68 -23.65
N GLN A 436 3.31 -9.78 -22.39
CA GLN A 436 3.78 -11.03 -21.81
C GLN A 436 2.59 -11.68 -21.11
N THR A 437 2.45 -12.99 -21.23
CA THR A 437 1.35 -13.73 -20.62
C THR A 437 1.66 -14.21 -19.22
N GLU A 438 2.92 -14.33 -18.81
CA GLU A 438 3.28 -14.64 -17.41
C GLU A 438 3.07 -13.45 -16.47
N ALA A 439 2.76 -13.72 -15.21
CA ALA A 439 2.68 -12.73 -14.14
C ALA A 439 2.82 -13.41 -12.77
N VAL A 440 3.11 -12.63 -11.73
CA VAL A 440 3.13 -13.12 -10.33
C VAL A 440 1.77 -13.73 -9.98
N ALA A 441 1.75 -15.00 -9.55
CA ALA A 441 0.52 -15.75 -9.31
C ALA A 441 -0.27 -15.20 -8.11
N LEU A 442 -1.58 -15.01 -8.26
CA LEU A 442 -2.46 -14.44 -7.22
C LEU A 442 -3.47 -15.46 -6.73
N SER A 443 -3.46 -15.77 -5.42
CA SER A 443 -4.41 -16.72 -4.82
C SER A 443 -4.90 -16.33 -3.42
N GLY A 444 -6.14 -16.70 -3.09
CA GLY A 444 -6.71 -16.49 -1.76
C GLY A 444 -6.85 -15.01 -1.39
N ILE A 445 -7.45 -14.22 -2.30
CA ILE A 445 -7.62 -12.78 -2.16
C ILE A 445 -9.08 -12.48 -1.75
N ASN A 446 -9.28 -11.97 -0.54
CA ASN A 446 -10.61 -11.84 0.06
C ASN A 446 -11.01 -10.37 0.24
N TYR A 447 -12.11 -9.95 -0.40
CA TYR A 447 -12.70 -8.62 -0.28
C TYR A 447 -14.02 -8.69 0.49
N ALA A 448 -14.11 -8.02 1.65
CA ALA A 448 -15.28 -8.11 2.53
C ALA A 448 -15.75 -6.75 3.06
N ASN A 449 -17.04 -6.46 2.99
CA ASN A 449 -17.63 -5.23 3.57
C ASN A 449 -16.96 -3.94 3.05
N ILE A 450 -16.76 -3.83 1.73
CA ILE A 450 -16.22 -2.61 1.09
C ILE A 450 -17.39 -1.79 0.57
N ARG A 451 -17.55 -0.55 1.02
CA ARG A 451 -18.76 0.25 0.77
C ARG A 451 -18.46 1.74 0.58
N GLY A 452 -19.31 2.42 -0.17
CA GLY A 452 -19.28 3.89 -0.32
C GLY A 452 -19.41 4.37 -1.76
N THR A 453 -18.70 5.43 -2.15
CA THR A 453 -18.81 6.04 -3.49
C THR A 453 -17.55 5.90 -4.35
N TYR A 454 -17.75 5.86 -5.67
CA TYR A 454 -16.68 5.88 -6.67
C TYR A 454 -16.97 6.85 -7.82
N THR A 455 -15.91 7.30 -8.50
CA THR A 455 -16.00 8.29 -9.59
C THR A 455 -15.67 7.74 -11.00
N VAL A 456 -14.95 6.62 -11.13
CA VAL A 456 -14.59 6.05 -12.46
C VAL A 456 -15.11 4.63 -12.66
N LYS A 457 -14.73 3.67 -11.82
CA LYS A 457 -15.09 2.25 -11.98
C LYS A 457 -15.15 1.56 -10.61
N PRO A 458 -16.15 0.72 -10.31
CA PRO A 458 -16.27 0.11 -8.97
C PRO A 458 -15.21 -0.97 -8.71
N VAL A 459 -14.94 -1.83 -9.70
CA VAL A 459 -14.04 -2.98 -9.61
C VAL A 459 -13.31 -3.14 -10.95
N HIS A 460 -12.00 -3.36 -10.90
CA HIS A 460 -11.17 -3.71 -12.04
C HIS A 460 -10.29 -4.92 -11.69
N PHE A 461 -10.58 -6.08 -12.26
CA PHE A 461 -9.71 -7.25 -12.19
C PHE A 461 -9.19 -7.58 -13.59
N SER A 462 -7.88 -7.41 -13.80
CA SER A 462 -7.19 -7.71 -15.04
C SER A 462 -6.08 -8.71 -14.75
N CYS A 463 -6.44 -9.99 -14.82
CA CYS A 463 -5.55 -11.10 -14.49
C CYS A 463 -4.98 -11.76 -15.76
N SER A 464 -3.80 -12.34 -15.65
CA SER A 464 -3.08 -12.98 -16.74
C SER A 464 -3.79 -14.23 -17.29
N ASP A 465 -3.62 -14.50 -18.59
CA ASP A 465 -4.12 -15.70 -19.26
C ASP A 465 -3.39 -17.00 -18.85
N ASN A 466 -2.11 -16.91 -18.44
CA ASN A 466 -1.31 -18.06 -18.01
C ASN A 466 -1.26 -18.20 -16.47
N ALA A 467 -1.33 -17.09 -15.75
CA ALA A 467 -1.34 -16.99 -14.29
C ALA A 467 -2.65 -16.34 -13.78
N PRO A 468 -3.82 -16.95 -14.06
CA PRO A 468 -5.13 -16.41 -13.70
C PRO A 468 -5.28 -16.23 -12.19
N CYS A 469 -5.98 -15.19 -11.76
CA CYS A 469 -6.27 -14.99 -10.34
C CYS A 469 -7.23 -16.09 -9.85
N THR A 470 -6.87 -16.75 -8.75
CA THR A 470 -7.67 -17.86 -8.19
C THR A 470 -8.12 -17.57 -6.76
N GLU A 471 -9.21 -18.21 -6.35
CA GLU A 471 -9.73 -18.11 -4.99
C GLU A 471 -9.97 -16.65 -4.55
N VAL A 472 -10.40 -15.81 -5.51
CA VAL A 472 -10.82 -14.43 -5.25
C VAL A 472 -12.24 -14.45 -4.68
N THR A 473 -12.42 -14.01 -3.44
CA THR A 473 -13.72 -13.99 -2.79
C THR A 473 -14.23 -12.57 -2.60
N LEU A 474 -15.53 -12.37 -2.84
CA LEU A 474 -16.20 -11.09 -2.58
C LEU A 474 -17.43 -11.29 -1.70
N MET A 475 -17.54 -10.46 -0.67
CA MET A 475 -18.65 -10.44 0.29
C MET A 475 -19.03 -9.00 0.63
N ASN A 476 -20.33 -8.70 0.52
CA ASN A 476 -20.95 -7.45 0.97
C ASN A 476 -20.31 -6.17 0.38
N ILE A 477 -20.03 -6.19 -0.94
CA ILE A 477 -19.50 -5.04 -1.69
C ILE A 477 -20.66 -4.12 -2.09
N GLN A 478 -20.63 -2.87 -1.66
CA GLN A 478 -21.70 -1.88 -1.92
C GLN A 478 -21.12 -0.54 -2.36
N LEU A 479 -20.70 -0.48 -3.63
CA LEU A 479 -20.10 0.67 -4.27
C LEU A 479 -21.15 1.38 -5.12
N LYS A 480 -21.37 2.66 -4.85
CA LYS A 480 -22.32 3.50 -5.61
C LYS A 480 -21.55 4.51 -6.47
N PRO A 481 -21.98 4.76 -7.71
CA PRO A 481 -21.44 5.90 -8.45
C PRO A 481 -21.75 7.19 -7.68
N GLN A 482 -20.77 8.10 -7.60
CA GLN A 482 -21.00 9.46 -7.15
C GLN A 482 -21.71 10.22 -8.25
N GLN A 483 -22.96 10.62 -8.01
CA GLN A 483 -23.78 11.31 -9.00
C GLN A 483 -23.20 12.70 -9.29
N GLU A 484 -23.33 13.13 -10.56
CA GLU A 484 -22.77 14.34 -11.17
C GLU A 484 -21.32 14.24 -11.71
N GLY A 485 -21.10 14.72 -12.94
CA GLY A 485 -19.77 15.06 -13.49
C GLY A 485 -19.01 13.99 -14.30
N TYR A 486 -19.03 12.72 -13.88
CA TYR A 486 -18.05 11.72 -14.36
C TYR A 486 -18.63 10.64 -15.30
N HIS A 487 -17.82 10.19 -16.26
CA HIS A 487 -18.11 9.00 -17.05
C HIS A 487 -17.74 7.74 -16.25
N MET A 488 -18.73 6.87 -16.03
CA MET A 488 -18.59 5.69 -15.17
C MET A 488 -18.58 4.43 -16.02
N TYR A 489 -17.66 3.52 -15.73
CA TYR A 489 -17.58 2.22 -16.38
C TYR A 489 -18.18 1.12 -15.50
N ASP A 490 -18.78 0.13 -16.17
CA ASP A 490 -19.16 -1.13 -15.55
C ASP A 490 -17.95 -1.84 -14.91
N PRO A 491 -18.17 -2.73 -13.92
CA PRO A 491 -17.13 -3.61 -13.41
C PRO A 491 -16.40 -4.37 -14.53
N PHE A 492 -15.09 -4.59 -14.35
CA PHE A 492 -14.29 -5.36 -15.29
C PHE A 492 -13.66 -6.56 -14.60
N CYS A 493 -13.70 -7.72 -15.26
CA CYS A 493 -13.01 -8.93 -14.86
C CYS A 493 -12.41 -9.61 -16.10
N TRP A 494 -11.14 -9.97 -16.03
CA TRP A 494 -10.46 -10.85 -16.98
C TRP A 494 -9.70 -11.93 -16.20
N GLN A 495 -9.82 -13.19 -16.60
CA GLN A 495 -9.15 -14.35 -15.99
C GLN A 495 -9.20 -14.42 -14.46
N THR A 496 -10.31 -13.96 -13.87
CA THR A 496 -10.50 -13.89 -12.41
C THR A 496 -11.48 -14.97 -11.96
N PHE A 497 -11.01 -15.89 -11.13
CA PHE A 497 -11.78 -17.06 -10.67
C PHE A 497 -11.95 -17.06 -9.15
N GLY A 498 -13.16 -17.40 -8.68
CA GLY A 498 -13.41 -17.55 -7.26
C GLY A 498 -14.89 -17.64 -6.88
N GLN A 499 -15.33 -16.87 -5.89
CA GLN A 499 -16.67 -17.00 -5.29
C GLN A 499 -17.28 -15.65 -4.90
N LEU A 500 -18.59 -15.52 -5.16
CA LEU A 500 -19.42 -14.41 -4.72
C LEU A 500 -20.33 -14.90 -3.58
N TYR A 501 -20.04 -14.50 -2.34
CA TYR A 501 -20.82 -14.95 -1.17
C TYR A 501 -22.13 -14.20 -0.98
N THR A 502 -22.25 -13.00 -1.53
CA THR A 502 -23.47 -12.17 -1.49
C THR A 502 -23.56 -11.33 -2.76
N PRO A 503 -24.75 -10.97 -3.25
CA PRO A 503 -24.91 -9.98 -4.33
C PRO A 503 -24.12 -8.70 -4.05
N THR A 504 -23.52 -8.14 -5.09
CA THR A 504 -22.77 -6.87 -5.04
C THR A 504 -23.59 -5.74 -5.62
N VAL A 505 -23.28 -4.51 -5.21
CA VAL A 505 -23.75 -3.30 -5.88
C VAL A 505 -22.54 -2.55 -6.44
N PRO A 506 -22.47 -2.29 -7.76
CA PRO A 506 -23.26 -2.93 -8.82
C PRO A 506 -23.00 -4.45 -8.93
N PRO A 507 -23.83 -5.22 -9.66
CA PRO A 507 -23.60 -6.64 -9.92
C PRO A 507 -22.24 -6.91 -10.58
N LEU A 508 -21.54 -7.96 -10.14
CA LEU A 508 -20.23 -8.37 -10.65
C LEU A 508 -20.32 -9.67 -11.47
N ASP A 509 -21.12 -9.63 -12.53
CA ASP A 509 -21.43 -10.82 -13.35
C ASP A 509 -20.23 -11.34 -14.17
N CYS A 510 -19.13 -10.57 -14.22
CA CYS A 510 -17.89 -10.95 -14.92
C CYS A 510 -16.97 -11.90 -14.13
N LEU A 511 -17.21 -12.13 -12.84
CA LEU A 511 -16.40 -13.04 -12.03
C LEU A 511 -16.69 -14.51 -12.40
N GLN A 512 -15.66 -15.27 -12.76
CA GLN A 512 -15.83 -16.68 -13.10
C GLN A 512 -15.91 -17.53 -11.81
N ILE A 513 -17.05 -18.16 -11.57
CA ILE A 513 -17.27 -18.95 -10.34
C ILE A 513 -16.52 -20.28 -10.43
N GLY A 514 -15.71 -20.59 -9.42
CA GLY A 514 -14.95 -21.84 -9.30
C GLY A 514 -13.45 -21.66 -9.52
N LYS A 515 -12.88 -22.48 -10.41
CA LYS A 515 -11.45 -22.53 -10.76
C LYS A 515 -11.29 -22.57 -12.29
N PRO A 516 -10.15 -22.12 -12.85
CA PRO A 516 -9.88 -22.22 -14.29
C PRO A 516 -9.97 -23.66 -14.78
N ALA A 517 -10.44 -23.85 -16.02
CA ALA A 517 -10.67 -25.18 -16.59
C ALA A 517 -9.37 -25.94 -16.92
N ASN A 518 -8.28 -25.21 -17.18
CA ASN A 518 -6.95 -25.78 -17.30
C ASN A 518 -6.28 -25.79 -15.92
N ASN A 519 -5.93 -26.97 -15.42
CA ASN A 519 -4.99 -27.12 -14.32
C ASN A 519 -3.59 -26.71 -14.83
N HIS A 520 -3.26 -25.42 -14.76
CA HIS A 520 -1.84 -25.04 -14.74
C HIS A 520 -1.25 -25.68 -13.48
N ILE A 521 -0.35 -26.63 -13.65
CA ILE A 521 0.36 -27.22 -12.52
C ILE A 521 1.28 -26.13 -12.00
N GLN A 522 1.00 -25.66 -10.79
CA GLN A 522 1.75 -24.59 -10.15
C GLN A 522 3.24 -24.96 -10.12
N GLY A 523 4.05 -24.22 -10.87
CA GLY A 523 5.46 -24.56 -11.13
C GLY A 523 6.38 -24.08 -10.01
N ASP A 524 7.64 -24.50 -10.04
CA ASP A 524 8.66 -24.02 -9.08
C ASP A 524 8.82 -22.49 -9.13
N ASP A 525 8.54 -21.87 -10.29
CA ASP A 525 8.53 -20.42 -10.48
C ASP A 525 7.37 -19.71 -9.74
N ASP A 526 6.23 -20.37 -9.54
CA ASP A 526 5.05 -19.84 -8.83
C ASP A 526 5.18 -19.93 -7.30
N VAL A 527 6.13 -20.71 -6.79
CA VAL A 527 6.25 -21.04 -5.37
C VAL A 527 7.14 -20.05 -4.61
N CYS A 528 6.60 -19.53 -3.51
CA CYS A 528 7.31 -18.85 -2.43
C CYS A 528 7.15 -19.65 -1.13
#